data_AF-G9QQR6-F1
#
_entry.id   AF-G9QQR6-F1
#
_cell.length_a   1.000
_cell.length_b   1.000
_cell.length_c   1.000
_cell.angle_alpha   90.00
_cell.angle_beta   90.00
_cell.angle_gamma   90.00
#
_symmetry.space_group_name_H-M   'P 1'
#
loop_
_entity.id
_entity.type
_entity.pdbx_description
1 polymer ?
#
loop_
_entity_poly.entity_id
_entity_poly.type
_entity_poly.pdbx_seq_one_letter_code
_entity_poly.pdbx_strand_id
1 'polypeptide(L)' 'MLAEMAMEIEVLRSFTYRVAWMVDKKMKVIKEAAMLKLYGSEVYNRVADKAVQIHGGLGYMADYPIERFY' A
#
# COMPACT_ATOMS: atom_id res chain seq x y z
N MET A 1 14.02 -5.94 2.82
CA MET A 1 13.10 -4.88 3.28
C MET A 1 12.69 -3.97 2.14
N LEU A 2 13.57 -3.12 1.59
CA LEU A 2 13.18 -2.16 0.53
C LEU A 2 12.65 -2.80 -0.77
N ALA A 3 13.31 -3.84 -1.28
CA ALA A 3 12.88 -4.52 -2.50
C ALA A 3 11.48 -5.15 -2.37
N GLU A 4 11.17 -5.69 -1.19
CA GLU A 4 9.85 -6.27 -0.90
C GLU A 4 8.78 -5.18 -0.82
N MET A 5 9.05 -4.06 -0.15
CA MET A 5 8.14 -2.90 -0.11
C MET A 5 7.85 -2.40 -1.53
N ALA A 6 8.87 -2.26 -2.37
CA ALA A 6 8.72 -1.85 -3.76
C ALA A 6 7.85 -2.84 -4.55
N MET A 7 8.09 -4.15 -4.38
CA MET A 7 7.28 -5.19 -5.01
C MET A 7 5.80 -5.10 -4.58
N GLU A 8 5.52 -4.97 -3.29
CA GLU A 8 4.14 -4.87 -2.79
C GLU A 8 3.42 -3.63 -3.34
N ILE A 9 4.12 -2.49 -3.41
CA ILE A 9 3.59 -1.27 -4.00
C ILE A 9 3.30 -1.45 -5.49
N GLU A 10 4.17 -2.11 -6.25
CA GLU A 10 3.93 -2.38 -7.68
C GLU A 10 2.75 -3.32 -7.92
N VAL A 11 2.61 -4.36 -7.09
CA VAL A 11 1.46 -5.27 -7.15
C VAL A 11 0.17 -4.52 -6.83
N LEU A 12 0.17 -3.70 -5.76
CA LEU A 12 -0.98 -2.87 -5.41
C LEU A 12 -1.35 -1.92 -6.54
N ARG A 13 -0.38 -1.18 -7.09
CA ARG A 13 -0.59 -0.25 -8.21
C ARG A 13 -1.17 -0.95 -9.44
N SER A 14 -0.60 -2.10 -9.80
CA SER A 14 -1.08 -2.91 -10.93
C SER A 14 -2.52 -3.39 -10.71
N PHE A 15 -2.85 -3.83 -9.50
CA PHE A 15 -4.21 -4.26 -9.18
C PHE A 15 -5.18 -3.08 -9.18
N THR A 16 -4.79 -1.92 -8.64
CA THR A 16 -5.58 -0.68 -8.70
C THR A 16 -5.94 -0.31 -10.13
N TYR A 17 -4.95 -0.24 -11.03
CA TYR A 17 -5.21 0.13 -12.42
C TYR A 17 -6.04 -0.91 -13.17
N ARG A 18 -5.85 -2.20 -12.87
CA ARG A 18 -6.71 -3.25 -13.44
C ARG A 18 -8.16 -3.06 -13.03
N VAL A 19 -8.44 -2.81 -11.74
CA VAL A 19 -9.82 -2.60 -11.26
C VAL A 19 -10.40 -1.30 -11.84
N ALA A 20 -9.62 -0.22 -11.90
CA ALA A 20 -10.04 1.03 -12.53
C ALA A 20 -10.41 0.82 -14.01
N TRP A 21 -9.58 0.09 -14.76
CA TRP A 21 -9.88 -0.26 -16.14
C TRP A 21 -11.17 -1.10 -16.28
N MET A 22 -11.42 -2.04 -15.37
CA MET A 22 -12.68 -2.81 -15.36
C MET A 22 -13.90 -1.91 -15.12
N VAL A 23 -13.76 -0.89 -14.25
CA VAL A 23 -14.80 0.14 -14.04
C VAL A 23 -15.07 0.92 -15.32
N ASP A 24 -14.02 1.37 -16.02
CA ASP A 24 -14.15 2.10 -17.29
C ASP A 24 -14.84 1.26 -18.38
N LYS A 25 -14.63 -0.06 -18.35
CA LYS A 25 -15.33 -1.02 -19.23
C LYS A 25 -16.74 -1.39 -18.76
N LYS A 26 -17.27 -0.73 -17.73
CA LYS A 26 -18.60 -0.97 -17.14
C LYS A 26 -18.80 -2.41 -16.68
N MET A 27 -17.73 -3.08 -16.28
CA MET A 27 -17.81 -4.43 -15.72
C MET A 27 -18.33 -4.38 -14.27
N LYS A 28 -18.91 -5.48 -13.78
CA LYS A 28 -19.24 -5.61 -12.35
C LYS A 28 -17.95 -5.88 -11.56
N VAL A 29 -17.55 -4.95 -10.69
CA VAL A 29 -16.24 -4.97 -9.99
C VAL A 29 -16.32 -5.12 -8.48
N ILE A 30 -17.50 -5.35 -7.89
CA ILE A 30 -17.70 -5.31 -6.42
C ILE A 30 -16.70 -6.21 -5.69
N LYS A 31 -16.48 -7.43 -6.21
CA LYS A 31 -15.58 -8.41 -5.61
C LYS A 31 -14.11 -7.96 -5.73
N GLU A 32 -13.69 -7.56 -6.93
CA GLU A 32 -12.33 -7.13 -7.22
C GLU A 32 -11.96 -5.84 -6.46
N ALA A 33 -12.89 -4.89 -6.37
CA ALA A 33 -12.72 -3.66 -5.59
C ALA A 33 -12.61 -3.93 -4.09
N ALA A 34 -13.40 -4.86 -3.55
CA ALA A 34 -13.28 -5.28 -2.15
C ALA A 34 -11.92 -5.94 -1.86
N MET A 35 -11.47 -6.84 -2.75
CA MET A 35 -10.14 -7.46 -2.66
C MET A 35 -9.03 -6.40 -2.72
N LEU A 36 -9.13 -5.45 -3.66
CA LEU A 36 -8.18 -4.36 -3.81
C LEU A 36 -8.11 -3.49 -2.54
N LYS A 37 -9.25 -3.12 -1.96
CA LYS A 37 -9.29 -2.31 -0.74
C LYS A 37 -8.60 -3.04 0.41
N LEU A 38 -8.92 -4.32 0.61
CA LEU A 38 -8.33 -5.12 1.67
C LEU A 38 -6.81 -5.18 1.49
N TYR A 39 -6.37 -5.60 0.30
CA TYR A 39 -4.94 -5.72 0.00
C TYR A 39 -4.21 -4.38 0.15
N GLY A 40 -4.80 -3.28 -0.30
CA GLY A 40 -4.21 -1.94 -0.21
C GLY A 40 -3.98 -1.49 1.22
N SER A 41 -4.95 -1.67 2.13
CA SER A 41 -4.75 -1.31 3.54
C SER A 41 -3.67 -2.16 4.22
N GLU A 42 -3.59 -3.45 3.87
CA GLU A 42 -2.61 -4.36 4.43
C GLU A 42 -1.18 -4.07 3.92
N VAL A 43 -1.04 -3.74 2.63
CA VAL A 43 0.25 -3.31 2.05
C VAL A 43 0.70 -1.99 2.67
N TYR A 44 -0.20 -1.01 2.84
CA TYR A 44 0.12 0.26 3.49
C TYR A 44 0.74 0.03 4.88
N ASN A 45 0.07 -0.74 5.74
CA ASN A 45 0.53 -1.01 7.09
C ASN A 45 1.91 -1.69 7.09
N ARG A 46 2.12 -2.71 6.26
CA ARG A 46 3.41 -3.41 6.16
C ARG A 46 4.53 -2.51 5.67
N VAL A 47 4.25 -1.62 4.71
CA VAL A 47 5.23 -0.68 4.18
C VAL A 47 5.58 0.38 5.23
N ALA A 48 4.59 0.97 5.90
CA ALA A 48 4.80 1.95 6.97
C ALA A 48 5.62 1.35 8.12
N ASP A 49 5.26 0.16 8.60
CA ASP A 49 5.96 -0.56 9.66
C ASP A 49 7.43 -0.83 9.31
N LYS A 50 7.68 -1.38 8.12
CA LYS A 50 9.06 -1.62 7.63
C LYS A 50 9.85 -0.32 7.49
N ALA A 51 9.19 0.76 7.08
CA ALA A 51 9.84 2.07 6.94
C ALA A 51 10.19 2.68 8.30
N VAL A 52 9.32 2.58 9.31
CA VAL A 52 9.66 2.97 10.70
C VAL A 52 10.85 2.15 11.19
N GLN A 53 10.83 0.83 10.98
CA GLN A 53 11.93 -0.05 11.40
C GLN A 53 13.28 0.31 10.77
N ILE A 54 13.30 0.76 9.51
CA ILE A 54 14.52 1.24 8.84
C ILE A 54 15.08 2.51 9.52
N HIS A 55 14.22 3.40 10.01
CA HIS A 55 14.62 4.61 10.73
C HIS A 55 14.97 4.33 12.21
N GLY A 56 14.63 3.15 12.73
CA GLY A 56 14.84 2.80 14.14
C GLY A 56 14.09 3.74 15.07
N GLY A 57 14.72 4.14 16.19
CA GLY A 57 14.10 5.05 17.16
C GLY A 57 13.70 6.41 16.58
N LEU A 58 14.38 6.89 15.53
CA LEU A 58 14.04 8.14 14.84
C LEU A 58 12.71 8.05 14.09
N GLY A 59 12.28 6.84 13.71
CA GLY A 59 11.02 6.62 13.02
C GLY A 59 9.77 6.97 13.85
N TYR A 60 9.92 7.15 15.16
CA TYR A 60 8.86 7.58 16.09
C TYR A 60 8.96 9.06 16.47
N MET A 61 9.96 9.79 15.97
CA MET A 61 10.09 11.23 16.24
C MET A 61 9.28 12.02 15.22
N ALA A 62 8.49 12.98 15.71
CA ALA A 62 7.64 13.84 14.87
C ALA A 62 8.41 14.65 13.80
N ASP A 63 9.72 14.80 13.96
CA ASP A 63 10.60 15.45 12.98
C ASP A 63 10.79 14.62 11.70
N TYR A 64 10.54 13.31 11.76
CA TYR A 64 10.64 12.42 10.62
C TYR A 64 9.26 12.14 10.02
N PRO A 65 9.05 12.40 8.72
CA PRO A 65 7.74 12.23 8.09
C PRO A 65 7.13 10.84 8.26
N ILE A 66 7.96 9.80 8.45
CA ILE A 66 7.51 8.42 8.57
C ILE A 66 6.63 8.17 9.79
N GLU A 67 6.81 8.94 10.87
CA GLU A 67 5.99 8.83 12.09
C GLU A 67 4.51 9.04 11.79
N ARG A 68 4.17 9.98 10.89
CA ARG A 68 2.78 10.28 10.53
C ARG A 68 2.12 9.21 9.66
N PHE A 69 2.92 8.39 8.98
CA PHE A 69 2.42 7.32 8.13
C PHE A 69 2.21 6.02 8.92
N TYR A 70 2.72 5.92 10.13
CA TYR A 70 2.54 4.76 11.01
C TYR A 70 1.33 4.97 11.94
#